data_AF-B0N8K0-F1
#
_entry.id   AF-B0N8K0-F1
#
_cell.length_a   1.000
_cell.length_b   1.000
_cell.length_c   1.000
_cell.angle_alpha   90.00
_cell.angle_beta   90.00
_cell.angle_gamma   90.00
#
_symmetry.space_group_name_H-M   'P 1'
#
loop_
_entity.id
_entity.type
_entity.pdbx_description
1 polymer ?
#
loop_
_entity_poly.entity_id
_entity_poly.type
_entity_poly.pdbx_seq_one_letter_code
_entity_poly.pdbx_strand_id
1 'polypeptide(L)'
;MSNYWRNRQAEHIQRAMEIAEASSQELAKLYQKSCYYFNEQIQGVFDKYRKKHSLSEAEAKALLNDLTDPTSYDQMLKRLKAGAKGEERKELLKELEAPAYRYRINKLQDSQKNLDVMMREVYKREKEVNTLTYIDVAYDSYFNSIYNLHERTSIAFSFENIDPEVTDKLLNSKWSGKNYSERIWDNTQNLADSVKEEMLMGVLTGKSEKQMADTIVEKFAVGAYNSRRLICTESDFISNALDMEAYREADIEMVRFCAVHDMKTSPICQTHDHSTIPLDKAVQGVNVPPLHPNCRSSTEPVINKAIEAKMKRRVRDPVTGKDKIVSANQNYQKWLRNQQKEYGKDTVEIFRKKVLNAKKDREQFNRYKSVIGGIELPETFAKFQDLKYNDGKDWKDLKLLYKATNNGWILHKHLDYVWQGEQGFIPTGAALMNTHIIAGKGSDKTLRAAKRLSEKYGGNIDNWSKKVAKVTSDKYIFDVHWYEHDKHQYEPKVKLRKDRD
;
A
#
# COMPACT_ATOMS: atom_id res chain seq x y z
N MET A 1 -29.18 13.12 19.97
CA MET A 1 -28.40 12.01 19.39
C MET A 1 -29.20 10.73 19.61
N SER A 2 -29.36 9.86 18.60
CA SER A 2 -29.95 8.54 18.86
C SER A 2 -28.92 7.68 19.60
N ASN A 3 -29.33 6.98 20.66
CA ASN A 3 -28.44 6.07 21.41
C ASN A 3 -27.79 5.00 20.50
N TYR A 4 -28.42 4.69 19.37
CA TYR A 4 -27.91 3.74 18.38
C TYR A 4 -26.56 4.18 17.78
N TRP A 5 -26.50 5.37 17.19
CA TRP A 5 -25.30 5.84 16.48
C TRP A 5 -24.14 6.10 17.45
N ARG A 6 -24.43 6.61 18.64
CA ARG A 6 -23.42 6.76 19.69
C ARG A 6 -22.74 5.44 20.05
N ASN A 7 -23.52 4.36 20.24
CA ASN A 7 -22.97 3.05 20.58
C ASN A 7 -22.18 2.43 19.42
N ARG A 8 -22.74 2.49 18.19
CA ARG A 8 -22.06 1.95 17.00
C ARG A 8 -20.77 2.68 16.70
N GLN A 9 -20.74 4.00 16.89
CA GLN A 9 -19.55 4.78 16.65
C GLN A 9 -18.47 4.51 17.71
N ALA A 10 -18.85 4.32 18.97
CA ALA A 10 -17.93 3.88 20.01
C ALA A 10 -17.33 2.50 19.69
N GLU A 11 -18.14 1.53 19.26
CA GLU A 11 -17.66 0.21 18.79
C GLU A 11 -16.74 0.32 17.58
N HIS A 12 -17.05 1.22 16.64
CA HIS A 12 -16.25 1.47 15.46
C HIS A 12 -14.87 2.04 15.80
N ILE A 13 -14.83 3.11 16.59
CA ILE A 13 -13.59 3.70 17.10
C ILE A 13 -12.76 2.64 17.83
N GLN A 14 -13.40 1.85 18.69
CA GLN A 14 -12.72 0.81 19.45
C GLN A 14 -12.05 -0.22 18.53
N ARG A 15 -12.73 -0.70 17.48
CA ARG A 15 -12.15 -1.64 16.51
C ARG A 15 -10.93 -1.08 15.79
N ALA A 16 -11.04 0.14 15.24
CA ALA A 16 -9.93 0.80 14.55
C ALA A 16 -8.73 0.99 15.51
N MET A 17 -9.01 1.36 16.76
CA MET A 17 -7.99 1.49 17.80
C MET A 17 -7.37 0.16 18.22
N GLU A 18 -8.14 -0.93 18.31
CA GLU A 18 -7.64 -2.27 18.66
C GLU A 18 -6.66 -2.79 17.58
N ILE A 19 -6.99 -2.61 16.30
CA ILE A 19 -6.10 -2.95 15.17
C ILE A 19 -4.81 -2.13 15.27
N ALA A 20 -4.92 -0.81 15.48
CA ALA A 20 -3.76 0.07 15.60
C ALA A 20 -2.89 -0.25 16.84
N GLU A 21 -3.52 -0.56 17.98
CA GLU A 21 -2.80 -0.86 19.23
C GLU A 21 -2.02 -2.18 19.13
N ALA A 22 -2.60 -3.22 18.52
CA ALA A 22 -1.91 -4.48 18.30
C ALA A 22 -0.63 -4.29 17.47
N SER A 23 -0.71 -3.53 16.37
CA SER A 23 0.45 -3.17 15.56
C SER A 23 1.43 -2.25 16.32
N SER A 24 0.94 -1.34 17.15
CA SER A 24 1.81 -0.49 17.97
C SER A 24 2.65 -1.28 18.98
N GLN A 25 2.12 -2.38 19.53
CA GLN A 25 2.86 -3.27 20.41
C GLN A 25 3.95 -4.05 19.67
N GLU A 26 3.71 -4.43 18.41
CA GLU A 26 4.74 -5.01 17.56
C GLU A 26 5.89 -4.02 17.31
N LEU A 27 5.54 -2.77 16.98
CA LEU A 27 6.52 -1.71 16.76
C LEU A 27 7.29 -1.37 18.03
N ALA A 28 6.62 -1.29 19.19
CA ALA A 28 7.30 -1.10 20.47
C ALA A 28 8.37 -2.18 20.71
N LYS A 29 8.07 -3.45 20.40
CA LYS A 29 9.05 -4.55 20.47
C LYS A 29 10.18 -4.39 19.45
N LEU A 30 9.90 -3.89 18.24
CA LEU A 30 10.92 -3.58 17.23
C LEU A 30 11.91 -2.55 17.76
N TYR A 31 11.42 -1.40 18.24
CA TYR A 31 12.26 -0.35 18.82
C TYR A 31 13.04 -0.84 20.05
N GLN A 32 12.41 -1.62 20.93
CA GLN A 32 13.06 -2.20 22.10
C GLN A 32 14.20 -3.15 21.71
N LYS A 33 13.97 -4.02 20.71
CA LYS A 33 15.01 -4.94 20.21
C LYS A 33 16.15 -4.19 19.55
N SER A 34 15.86 -3.15 18.77
CA SER A 34 16.87 -2.28 18.16
C SER A 34 17.70 -1.56 19.23
N CYS A 35 17.05 -1.06 20.28
CA CYS A 35 17.74 -0.45 21.42
C CYS A 35 18.68 -1.44 22.10
N TYR A 36 18.18 -2.64 22.44
CA TYR A 36 19.00 -3.68 23.08
C TYR A 36 20.20 -4.07 22.21
N TYR A 37 19.95 -4.36 20.93
CA TYR A 37 21.00 -4.71 19.98
C TYR A 37 22.06 -3.61 19.88
N PHE A 38 21.65 -2.35 19.77
CA PHE A 38 22.58 -1.24 19.69
C PHE A 38 23.39 -1.05 20.98
N ASN A 39 22.73 -1.15 22.14
CA ASN A 39 23.38 -1.07 23.44
C ASN A 39 24.44 -2.17 23.61
N GLU A 40 24.16 -3.40 23.20
CA GLU A 40 25.15 -4.49 23.19
C GLU A 40 26.35 -4.20 22.28
N GLN A 41 26.16 -3.53 21.14
CA GLN A 41 27.26 -3.17 20.23
C GLN A 41 28.17 -2.08 20.80
N ILE A 42 27.64 -1.18 21.63
CA ILE A 42 28.42 -0.10 22.26
C ILE A 42 29.03 -0.53 23.60
N GLN A 43 28.43 -1.51 24.29
CA GLN A 43 28.98 -2.04 25.55
C GLN A 43 30.35 -2.71 25.31
N GLY A 44 31.32 -2.35 26.14
CA GLY A 44 32.68 -2.87 26.06
C GLY A 44 33.55 -2.27 24.94
N VAL A 45 33.06 -1.28 24.20
CA VAL A 45 33.90 -0.45 23.32
C VAL A 45 34.94 0.32 24.16
N PHE A 46 34.56 0.81 25.35
CA PHE A 46 35.51 1.52 26.22
C PHE A 46 36.34 0.56 27.08
N ASP A 47 35.78 -0.58 27.51
CA ASP A 47 36.54 -1.59 28.28
C ASP A 47 37.64 -2.28 27.45
N LYS A 48 37.39 -2.57 26.17
CA LYS A 48 38.42 -3.15 25.28
C LYS A 48 39.56 -2.16 25.00
N TYR A 49 39.28 -0.86 24.98
CA TYR A 49 40.31 0.17 24.86
C TYR A 49 41.24 0.18 26.08
N ARG A 50 40.68 0.17 27.31
CA ARG A 50 41.45 0.05 28.56
C ARG A 50 42.40 -1.14 28.53
N LYS A 51 41.88 -2.32 28.16
CA LYS A 51 42.68 -3.56 28.08
C LYS A 51 43.74 -3.52 26.98
N LYS A 52 43.47 -2.89 25.83
CA LYS A 52 44.41 -2.83 24.70
C LYS A 52 45.58 -1.87 24.93
N HIS A 53 45.39 -0.83 25.74
CA HIS A 53 46.41 0.19 26.04
C HIS A 53 46.96 0.11 27.46
N SER A 54 46.63 -0.95 28.21
CA SER A 54 47.12 -1.19 29.58
C SER A 54 46.87 -0.02 30.56
N LEU A 55 45.79 0.74 30.35
CA LEU A 55 45.44 1.88 31.21
C LEU A 55 44.66 1.39 32.43
N SER A 56 45.09 1.80 33.63
CA SER A 56 44.30 1.61 34.85
C SER A 56 43.04 2.47 34.83
N GLU A 57 42.04 2.11 35.64
CA GLU A 57 40.80 2.89 35.73
C GLU A 57 41.04 4.32 36.22
N ALA A 58 42.01 4.49 37.12
CA ALA A 58 42.41 5.78 37.64
C ALA A 58 43.10 6.64 36.56
N GLU A 59 44.01 6.06 35.77
CA GLU A 59 44.67 6.76 34.65
C GLU A 59 43.68 7.13 33.55
N ALA A 60 42.75 6.23 33.21
CA ALA A 60 41.70 6.50 32.24
C ALA A 60 40.75 7.62 32.73
N LYS A 61 40.43 7.68 34.04
CA LYS A 61 39.63 8.75 34.66
C LYS A 61 40.40 10.07 34.79
N ALA A 62 41.69 10.04 35.10
CA ALA A 62 42.53 11.23 35.17
C ALA A 62 42.64 11.91 33.79
N LEU A 63 42.89 11.12 32.74
CA LEU A 63 42.93 11.61 31.36
C LEU A 63 41.59 12.16 30.89
N LEU A 64 40.48 11.64 31.42
CA LEU A 64 39.11 12.11 31.16
C LEU A 64 38.78 13.42 31.90
N ASN A 65 39.26 13.59 33.13
CA ASN A 65 39.04 14.79 33.94
C ASN A 65 39.86 15.99 33.47
N ASP A 66 40.99 15.75 32.79
CA ASP A 66 41.80 16.81 32.15
C ASP A 66 41.14 17.40 30.89
N LEU A 67 40.04 16.81 30.39
CA LEU A 67 39.32 17.23 29.17
C LEU A 67 37.95 17.84 29.50
N THR A 68 37.92 18.74 30.47
CA THR A 68 36.70 19.21 31.13
C THR A 68 35.90 20.28 30.38
N ASP A 69 36.24 20.62 29.13
CA ASP A 69 35.50 21.64 28.37
C ASP A 69 34.91 21.11 27.04
N PRO A 70 33.59 20.80 27.00
CA PRO A 70 32.86 20.44 25.79
C PRO A 70 32.88 21.52 24.69
N THR A 71 33.12 22.79 25.07
CA THR A 71 33.25 23.92 24.15
C THR A 71 34.56 23.85 23.34
N SER A 72 35.53 23.05 23.81
CA SER A 72 36.84 22.87 23.19
C SER A 72 36.76 22.16 21.84
N TYR A 73 36.13 20.99 21.72
CA TYR A 73 36.22 20.18 20.49
C TYR A 73 35.71 20.90 19.22
N ASP A 74 34.53 21.52 19.30
CA ASP A 74 33.94 22.26 18.18
C ASP A 74 34.68 23.58 17.90
N GLN A 75 35.27 24.21 18.93
CA GLN A 75 36.18 25.34 18.77
C GLN A 75 37.54 24.91 18.18
N MET A 76 38.09 23.76 18.54
CA MET A 76 39.33 23.20 18.00
C MET A 76 39.16 22.87 16.51
N LEU A 77 38.03 22.23 16.15
CA LEU A 77 37.65 21.97 14.76
C LEU A 77 37.37 23.26 13.98
N LYS A 78 36.68 24.23 14.57
CA LYS A 78 36.51 25.57 13.97
C LYS A 78 37.84 26.31 13.81
N ARG A 79 38.75 26.29 14.79
CA ARG A 79 40.07 26.96 14.75
C ARG A 79 41.01 26.30 13.75
N LEU A 80 41.01 24.97 13.63
CA LEU A 80 41.72 24.26 12.58
C LEU A 80 41.19 24.61 11.19
N LYS A 81 39.86 24.69 11.03
CA LYS A 81 39.22 25.15 9.77
C LYS A 81 39.41 26.64 9.49
N ALA A 82 39.54 27.46 10.53
CA ALA A 82 39.73 28.92 10.45
C ALA A 82 41.21 29.36 10.34
N GLY A 83 42.16 28.42 10.28
CA GLY A 83 43.56 28.72 9.94
C GLY A 83 44.51 28.87 11.13
N ALA A 84 44.31 28.10 12.22
CA ALA A 84 45.27 28.00 13.33
C ALA A 84 46.74 27.90 12.84
N LYS A 85 47.65 28.61 13.50
CA LYS A 85 49.05 28.76 13.06
C LYS A 85 50.04 28.00 13.94
N GLY A 86 51.13 27.54 13.32
CA GLY A 86 52.36 27.07 13.99
C GLY A 86 52.12 26.11 15.16
N GLU A 87 52.35 26.61 16.37
CA GLU A 87 52.42 25.80 17.59
C GLU A 87 51.05 25.51 18.21
N GLU A 88 50.12 26.47 18.14
CA GLU A 88 48.73 26.26 18.52
C GLU A 88 48.09 25.17 17.63
N ARG A 89 48.38 25.18 16.32
CA ARG A 89 47.93 24.13 15.41
C ARG A 89 48.52 22.77 15.78
N LYS A 90 49.80 22.71 16.17
CA LYS A 90 50.44 21.47 16.58
C LYS A 90 49.88 20.93 17.90
N GLU A 91 49.61 21.78 18.88
CA GLU A 91 48.99 21.36 20.15
C GLU A 91 47.58 20.82 19.94
N LEU A 92 46.76 21.54 19.17
CA LEU A 92 45.41 21.10 18.77
C LEU A 92 45.44 19.77 18.02
N LEU A 93 46.38 19.59 17.09
CA LEU A 93 46.56 18.33 16.38
C LEU A 93 47.05 17.23 17.31
N LYS A 94 47.97 17.52 18.24
CA LYS A 94 48.54 16.55 19.18
C LYS A 94 47.49 16.02 20.17
N GLU A 95 46.56 16.86 20.62
CA GLU A 95 45.42 16.44 21.43
C GLU A 95 44.41 15.59 20.63
N LEU A 96 44.10 15.98 19.38
CA LEU A 96 43.25 15.19 18.48
C LEU A 96 43.90 13.88 18.01
N GLU A 97 45.23 13.85 17.89
CA GLU A 97 46.04 12.70 17.49
C GLU A 97 46.43 11.80 18.67
N ALA A 98 46.13 12.21 19.90
CA ALA A 98 46.35 11.38 21.08
C ALA A 98 45.69 10.00 20.84
N PRO A 99 46.44 8.89 20.99
CA PRO A 99 45.95 7.56 20.61
C PRO A 99 44.62 7.17 21.26
N ALA A 100 44.34 7.70 22.46
CA ALA A 100 43.06 7.54 23.16
C ALA A 100 41.88 8.23 22.49
N TYR A 101 42.07 9.48 22.07
CA TYR A 101 41.06 10.28 21.39
C TYR A 101 40.73 9.71 20.02
N ARG A 102 41.76 9.40 19.22
CA ARG A 102 41.59 8.90 17.85
C ARG A 102 40.92 7.53 17.80
N TYR A 103 41.20 6.65 18.77
CA TYR A 103 40.52 5.36 18.88
C TYR A 103 39.03 5.51 19.24
N ARG A 104 38.70 6.34 20.24
CA ARG A 104 37.31 6.59 20.67
C ARG A 104 36.49 7.25 19.55
N ILE A 105 37.05 8.24 18.85
CA ILE A 105 36.38 8.91 17.73
C ILE A 105 36.11 7.93 16.59
N ASN A 106 37.11 7.15 16.17
CA ASN A 106 36.92 6.18 15.07
C ASN A 106 35.88 5.10 15.43
N LYS A 107 35.90 4.60 16.68
CA LYS A 107 34.91 3.62 17.15
C LYS A 107 33.50 4.22 17.26
N LEU A 108 33.39 5.44 17.75
CA LEU A 108 32.13 6.19 17.77
C LEU A 108 31.59 6.34 16.34
N GLN A 109 32.42 6.74 15.38
CA GLN A 109 32.01 6.85 13.97
C GLN A 109 31.52 5.51 13.38
N ASP A 110 32.16 4.39 13.70
CA ASP A 110 31.71 3.06 13.27
C ASP A 110 30.34 2.72 13.87
N SER A 111 30.15 2.95 15.18
CA SER A 111 28.87 2.73 15.85
C SER A 111 27.76 3.64 15.30
N GLN A 112 28.07 4.90 14.96
CA GLN A 112 27.12 5.82 14.33
C GLN A 112 26.68 5.34 12.94
N LYS A 113 27.59 4.80 12.12
CA LYS A 113 27.24 4.19 10.82
C LYS A 113 26.34 2.96 11.00
N ASN A 114 26.64 2.11 11.98
CA ASN A 114 25.84 0.94 12.28
C ASN A 114 24.43 1.33 12.75
N LEU A 115 24.32 2.39 13.55
CA LEU A 115 23.04 2.97 13.94
C LEU A 115 22.23 3.44 12.73
N ASP A 116 22.84 4.19 11.80
CA ASP A 116 22.15 4.65 10.59
C ASP A 116 21.63 3.48 9.73
N VAL A 117 22.40 2.39 9.61
CA VAL A 117 21.96 1.17 8.90
C VAL A 117 20.78 0.53 9.63
N MET A 118 20.89 0.34 10.95
CA MET A 118 19.83 -0.23 11.77
C MET A 118 18.54 0.58 11.68
N MET A 119 18.62 1.91 11.76
CA MET A 119 17.45 2.78 11.71
C MET A 119 16.76 2.79 10.33
N ARG A 120 17.50 2.53 9.24
CA ARG A 120 16.88 2.28 7.93
C ARG A 120 16.10 0.98 7.88
N GLU A 121 16.56 -0.07 8.56
CA GLU A 121 15.81 -1.33 8.66
C GLU A 121 14.57 -1.18 9.56
N VAL A 122 14.67 -0.42 10.66
CA VAL A 122 13.51 -0.03 11.48
C VAL A 122 12.49 0.72 10.64
N TYR A 123 12.92 1.72 9.85
CA TYR A 123 12.05 2.45 8.94
C TYR A 123 11.32 1.52 7.96
N LYS A 124 12.04 0.62 7.29
CA LYS A 124 11.43 -0.32 6.32
C LYS A 124 10.37 -1.19 6.99
N ARG A 125 10.69 -1.76 8.16
CA ARG A 125 9.78 -2.66 8.87
C ARG A 125 8.57 -1.90 9.43
N GLU A 126 8.78 -0.72 10.03
CA GLU A 126 7.68 0.11 10.52
C GLU A 126 6.75 0.55 9.39
N LYS A 127 7.32 0.97 8.26
CA LYS A 127 6.53 1.32 7.08
C LYS A 127 5.67 0.14 6.61
N GLU A 128 6.23 -1.06 6.54
CA GLU A 128 5.49 -2.26 6.15
C GLU A 128 4.32 -2.54 7.10
N VAL A 129 4.58 -2.57 8.41
CA VAL A 129 3.56 -2.79 9.44
C VAL A 129 2.46 -1.74 9.33
N ASN A 130 2.83 -0.45 9.34
CA ASN A 130 1.86 0.65 9.23
C ASN A 130 1.03 0.55 7.96
N THR A 131 1.64 0.27 6.80
CA THR A 131 0.92 0.12 5.53
C THR A 131 -0.16 -0.95 5.64
N LEU A 132 0.17 -2.12 6.20
CA LEU A 132 -0.77 -3.22 6.35
C LEU A 132 -1.89 -2.89 7.35
N THR A 133 -1.54 -2.30 8.50
CA THR A 133 -2.50 -1.85 9.51
C THR A 133 -3.51 -0.87 8.91
N TYR A 134 -3.03 0.11 8.15
CA TYR A 134 -3.87 1.12 7.52
C TYR A 134 -4.82 0.55 6.48
N ILE A 135 -4.36 -0.43 5.70
CA ILE A 135 -5.23 -1.13 4.75
C ILE A 135 -6.31 -1.93 5.48
N ASP A 136 -5.95 -2.59 6.59
CA ASP A 136 -6.90 -3.34 7.41
C ASP A 136 -7.96 -2.44 8.04
N VAL A 137 -7.53 -1.29 8.58
CA VAL A 137 -8.43 -0.26 9.12
C VAL A 137 -9.33 0.29 8.02
N ALA A 138 -8.79 0.59 6.83
CA ALA A 138 -9.60 1.06 5.71
C ALA A 138 -10.70 0.05 5.33
N TYR A 139 -10.32 -1.22 5.21
CA TYR A 139 -11.25 -2.30 4.89
C TYR A 139 -12.33 -2.42 5.98
N ASP A 140 -11.93 -2.55 7.26
CA ASP A 140 -12.89 -2.74 8.35
C ASP A 140 -13.82 -1.52 8.50
N SER A 141 -13.28 -0.30 8.44
CA SER A 141 -14.08 0.90 8.61
C SER A 141 -15.15 1.05 7.53
N TYR A 142 -14.77 0.87 6.26
CA TYR A 142 -15.70 0.94 5.14
C TYR A 142 -16.86 -0.07 5.29
N PHE A 143 -16.54 -1.37 5.42
CA PHE A 143 -17.57 -2.41 5.50
C PHE A 143 -18.40 -2.33 6.79
N ASN A 144 -17.80 -1.88 7.89
CA ASN A 144 -18.53 -1.68 9.13
C ASN A 144 -19.51 -0.51 9.04
N SER A 145 -19.11 0.60 8.42
CA SER A 145 -19.99 1.75 8.19
C SER A 145 -21.16 1.38 7.29
N ILE A 146 -20.93 0.63 6.21
CA ILE A 146 -21.99 0.07 5.36
C ILE A 146 -22.95 -0.82 6.17
N TYR A 147 -22.42 -1.74 6.99
CA TYR A 147 -23.24 -2.60 7.85
C TYR A 147 -24.11 -1.79 8.84
N ASN A 148 -23.53 -0.78 9.50
CA ASN A 148 -24.26 0.07 10.44
C ASN A 148 -25.37 0.88 9.74
N LEU A 149 -25.13 1.36 8.52
CA LEU A 149 -26.13 2.04 7.70
C LEU A 149 -27.29 1.11 7.34
N HIS A 150 -27.01 -0.12 6.92
CA HIS A 150 -28.04 -1.12 6.60
C HIS A 150 -28.90 -1.44 7.81
N GLU A 151 -28.29 -1.69 8.98
CA GLU A 151 -29.05 -1.99 10.20
C GLU A 151 -29.92 -0.82 10.64
N ARG A 152 -29.42 0.42 10.53
CA ARG A 152 -30.18 1.60 10.96
C ARG A 152 -31.39 1.87 10.08
N THR A 153 -31.20 1.80 8.77
CA THR A 153 -32.19 2.27 7.78
C THR A 153 -33.14 1.16 7.34
N SER A 154 -32.75 -0.12 7.50
CA SER A 154 -33.40 -1.25 6.84
C SER A 154 -33.49 -1.10 5.31
N ILE A 155 -32.66 -0.23 4.73
CA ILE A 155 -32.57 0.00 3.28
C ILE A 155 -31.43 -0.85 2.75
N ALA A 156 -31.75 -1.72 1.79
CA ALA A 156 -30.76 -2.39 0.98
C ALA A 156 -30.32 -1.44 -0.14
N PHE A 157 -29.17 -0.78 0.03
CA PHE A 157 -28.52 -0.02 -1.02
C PHE A 157 -27.35 -0.82 -1.63
N SER A 158 -27.09 -0.62 -2.92
CA SER A 158 -25.93 -1.22 -3.57
C SER A 158 -24.71 -0.49 -3.05
N PHE A 159 -23.74 -1.24 -2.54
CA PHE A 159 -22.38 -0.75 -2.38
C PHE A 159 -21.49 -1.64 -3.23
N GLU A 160 -20.47 -1.04 -3.85
CA GLU A 160 -19.43 -1.82 -4.53
C GLU A 160 -18.35 -2.19 -3.50
N ASN A 161 -17.40 -3.05 -3.91
CA ASN A 161 -16.18 -3.21 -3.14
C ASN A 161 -15.46 -1.85 -3.08
N ILE A 162 -14.85 -1.55 -1.93
CA ILE A 162 -14.01 -0.37 -1.76
C ILE A 162 -13.01 -0.25 -2.92
N ASP A 163 -13.04 0.88 -3.65
CA ASP A 163 -12.07 1.13 -4.70
C ASP A 163 -10.66 1.20 -4.08
N PRO A 164 -9.74 0.28 -4.42
CA PRO A 164 -8.38 0.27 -3.89
C PRO A 164 -7.63 1.59 -4.16
N GLU A 165 -8.03 2.35 -5.19
CA GLU A 165 -7.48 3.66 -5.51
C GLU A 165 -7.80 4.70 -4.42
N VAL A 166 -8.95 4.61 -3.77
CA VAL A 166 -9.30 5.51 -2.66
C VAL A 166 -8.32 5.30 -1.51
N THR A 167 -8.08 4.05 -1.10
CA THR A 167 -7.12 3.74 -0.02
C THR A 167 -5.68 4.07 -0.43
N ASP A 168 -5.25 3.79 -1.65
CA ASP A 168 -3.92 4.19 -2.13
C ASP A 168 -3.73 5.71 -2.09
N LYS A 169 -4.75 6.49 -2.49
CA LYS A 169 -4.72 7.96 -2.38
C LYS A 169 -4.61 8.42 -0.93
N LEU A 170 -5.35 7.81 -0.02
CA LEU A 170 -5.29 8.14 1.42
C LEU A 170 -3.90 7.86 2.00
N LEU A 171 -3.32 6.69 1.69
CA LEU A 171 -1.97 6.31 2.13
C LEU A 171 -0.89 7.27 1.62
N ASN A 172 -1.04 7.78 0.40
CA ASN A 172 -0.10 8.74 -0.19
C ASN A 172 -0.45 10.21 0.11
N SER A 173 -1.56 10.46 0.80
CA SER A 173 -2.05 11.81 1.05
C SER A 173 -1.13 12.59 2.00
N LYS A 174 -1.01 13.90 1.75
CA LYS A 174 -0.28 14.83 2.63
C LYS A 174 -1.24 15.66 3.48
N TRP A 175 -2.27 15.00 4.02
CA TRP A 175 -3.41 15.63 4.70
C TRP A 175 -3.00 16.55 5.86
N SER A 176 -1.87 16.26 6.51
CA SER A 176 -1.25 17.11 7.54
C SER A 176 0.21 17.46 7.17
N GLY A 177 0.42 17.93 5.94
CA GLY A 177 1.70 18.44 5.41
C GLY A 177 2.71 17.38 4.91
N LYS A 178 2.72 16.19 5.51
CA LYS A 178 3.50 15.02 5.07
C LYS A 178 2.59 13.80 4.90
N ASN A 179 3.05 12.76 4.21
CA ASN A 179 2.42 11.44 4.29
C ASN A 179 3.03 10.62 5.45
N TYR A 180 2.38 9.50 5.83
CA TYR A 180 2.83 8.71 6.96
C TYR A 180 4.25 8.15 6.76
N SER A 181 4.62 7.77 5.52
CA SER A 181 5.95 7.22 5.22
C SER A 181 7.05 8.25 5.46
N GLU A 182 6.82 9.51 5.09
CA GLU A 182 7.72 10.62 5.39
C GLU A 182 7.83 10.84 6.91
N ARG A 183 6.73 10.71 7.66
CA ARG A 183 6.74 10.85 9.13
C ARG A 183 7.51 9.72 9.83
N ILE A 184 7.42 8.48 9.35
CA ILE A 184 8.23 7.36 9.87
C ILE A 184 9.71 7.65 9.61
N TRP A 185 10.04 8.08 8.39
CA TRP A 185 11.42 8.42 8.03
C TRP A 185 11.99 9.49 8.97
N ASP A 186 11.27 10.60 9.16
CA ASP A 186 11.66 11.66 10.08
C ASP A 186 11.86 11.13 11.50
N ASN A 187 10.95 10.29 12.03
CA ASN A 187 11.08 9.74 13.38
C ASN A 187 12.35 8.89 13.52
N THR A 188 12.61 7.99 12.56
CA THR A 188 13.78 7.12 12.59
C THR A 188 15.10 7.90 12.43
N GLN A 189 15.11 8.95 11.61
CA GLN A 189 16.28 9.80 11.41
C GLN A 189 16.54 10.69 12.64
N ASN A 190 15.50 11.32 13.18
CA ASN A 190 15.61 12.13 14.40
C ASN A 190 16.07 11.29 15.59
N LEU A 191 15.58 10.04 15.72
CA LEU A 191 16.08 9.11 16.73
C LEU A 191 17.57 8.83 16.53
N ALA A 192 17.98 8.47 15.31
CA ALA A 192 19.39 8.22 14.99
C ALA A 192 20.25 9.44 15.37
N ASP A 193 19.87 10.63 14.92
CA ASP A 193 20.61 11.86 15.17
C ASP A 193 20.70 12.20 16.66
N SER A 194 19.61 12.04 17.41
CA SER A 194 19.60 12.26 18.86
C SER A 194 20.49 11.28 19.63
N VAL A 195 20.60 10.03 19.17
CA VAL A 195 21.49 9.04 19.76
C VAL A 195 22.95 9.34 19.39
N LYS A 196 23.23 9.75 18.14
CA LYS A 196 24.57 10.16 17.72
C LYS A 196 25.07 11.38 18.50
N GLU A 197 24.21 12.35 18.75
CA GLU A 197 24.49 13.52 19.59
C GLU A 197 24.77 13.10 21.03
N GLU A 198 23.94 12.23 21.62
CA GLU A 198 24.16 11.72 22.98
C GLU A 198 25.47 10.94 23.11
N MET A 199 25.83 10.13 22.11
CA MET A 199 27.11 9.43 22.09
C MET A 199 28.30 10.39 22.06
N LEU A 200 28.21 11.46 21.25
CA LEU A 200 29.25 12.48 21.18
C LEU A 200 29.37 13.22 22.52
N MET A 201 28.23 13.65 23.09
CA MET A 201 28.20 14.30 24.39
C MET A 201 28.74 13.41 25.50
N GLY A 202 28.37 12.13 25.51
CA GLY A 202 28.89 11.16 26.48
C GLY A 202 30.41 11.01 26.42
N VAL A 203 31.00 11.00 25.22
CA VAL A 203 32.46 10.99 25.04
C VAL A 203 33.08 12.31 25.52
N LEU A 204 32.47 13.45 25.22
CA LEU A 204 33.00 14.77 25.56
C LEU A 204 32.91 15.10 27.05
N THR A 205 31.88 14.63 27.74
CA THR A 205 31.65 14.92 29.17
C THR A 205 32.07 13.77 30.09
N GLY A 206 32.70 12.72 29.56
CA GLY A 206 33.16 11.57 30.33
C GLY A 206 32.03 10.75 30.98
N LYS A 207 30.83 10.68 30.38
CA LYS A 207 29.74 9.83 30.89
C LYS A 207 30.21 8.37 30.95
N SER A 208 29.79 7.66 32.01
CA SER A 208 30.00 6.22 32.09
C SER A 208 29.19 5.47 31.04
N GLU A 209 29.63 4.27 30.65
CA GLU A 209 28.90 3.42 29.70
C GLU A 209 27.44 3.19 30.15
N LYS A 210 27.22 3.05 31.46
CA LYS A 210 25.88 2.89 32.04
C LYS A 210 25.00 4.13 31.81
N GLN A 211 25.52 5.33 32.11
CA GLN A 211 24.77 6.58 31.90
C GLN A 211 24.45 6.82 30.43
N MET A 212 25.37 6.47 29.52
CA MET A 212 25.13 6.52 28.09
C MET A 212 24.03 5.54 27.68
N ALA A 213 24.11 4.29 28.13
CA ALA A 213 23.11 3.27 27.83
C ALA A 213 21.71 3.66 28.33
N ASP A 214 21.60 4.20 29.55
CA ASP A 214 20.34 4.67 30.11
C ASP A 214 19.73 5.80 29.26
N THR A 215 20.55 6.77 28.83
CA THR A 215 20.05 7.87 27.97
C THR A 215 19.64 7.36 26.58
N ILE A 216 20.36 6.40 26.01
CA ILE A 216 19.99 5.77 24.73
C ILE A 216 18.64 5.06 24.85
N VAL A 217 18.40 4.34 25.95
CA VAL A 217 17.11 3.70 26.23
C VAL A 217 15.98 4.72 26.22
N GLU A 218 16.17 5.87 26.87
CA GLU A 218 15.18 6.97 26.88
C GLU A 218 14.90 7.50 25.46
N LYS A 219 15.94 7.73 24.65
CA LYS A 219 15.75 8.18 23.25
C LYS A 219 14.95 7.16 22.44
N PHE A 220 15.28 5.87 22.55
CA PHE A 220 14.51 4.82 21.87
C PHE A 220 13.07 4.74 22.36
N ALA A 221 12.81 4.96 23.65
CA ALA A 221 11.45 5.03 24.19
C ALA A 221 10.64 6.20 23.59
N VAL A 222 11.27 7.37 23.38
CA VAL A 222 10.65 8.51 22.66
C VAL A 222 10.35 8.14 21.21
N GLY A 223 11.28 7.48 20.51
CA GLY A 223 11.06 7.00 19.15
C GLY A 223 9.89 6.01 19.04
N ALA A 224 9.80 5.06 19.99
CA ALA A 224 8.70 4.10 20.08
C ALA A 224 7.35 4.80 20.38
N TYR A 225 7.35 5.79 21.27
CA TYR A 225 6.16 6.59 21.56
C TYR A 225 5.68 7.36 20.32
N ASN A 226 6.59 7.98 19.57
CA ASN A 226 6.28 8.67 18.33
C ASN A 226 5.72 7.74 17.27
N SER A 227 6.28 6.53 17.14
CA SER A 227 5.76 5.47 16.26
C SER A 227 4.33 5.09 16.63
N ARG A 228 4.05 4.86 17.92
CA ARG A 228 2.69 4.58 18.43
C ARG A 228 1.73 5.74 18.15
N ARG A 229 2.14 6.99 18.43
CA ARG A 229 1.32 8.17 18.16
C ARG A 229 0.98 8.28 16.67
N LEU A 230 1.94 7.98 15.80
CA LEU A 230 1.76 8.02 14.35
C LEU A 230 0.76 6.97 13.89
N ILE A 231 0.95 5.70 14.25
CA ILE A 231 0.04 4.63 13.82
C ILE A 231 -1.39 4.87 14.30
N CYS A 232 -1.59 5.31 15.55
CA CYS A 232 -2.93 5.64 16.04
C CYS A 232 -3.57 6.82 15.28
N THR A 233 -2.81 7.89 15.02
CA THR A 233 -3.36 9.10 14.38
C THR A 233 -3.70 8.86 12.90
N GLU A 234 -2.85 8.14 12.18
CA GLU A 234 -3.10 7.81 10.77
C GLU A 234 -4.22 6.76 10.64
N SER A 235 -4.35 5.81 11.57
CA SER A 235 -5.50 4.90 11.60
C SER A 235 -6.81 5.65 11.83
N ASP A 236 -6.84 6.65 12.71
CA ASP A 236 -8.03 7.51 12.92
C ASP A 236 -8.36 8.34 11.66
N PHE A 237 -7.33 8.88 11.00
CA PHE A 237 -7.49 9.55 9.70
C PHE A 237 -8.12 8.63 8.66
N ILE A 238 -7.58 7.42 8.49
CA ILE A 238 -8.06 6.47 7.49
C ILE A 238 -9.47 5.97 7.81
N SER A 239 -9.73 5.61 9.07
CA SER A 239 -11.06 5.17 9.53
C SER A 239 -12.13 6.21 9.20
N ASN A 240 -11.92 7.47 9.62
CA ASN A 240 -12.87 8.55 9.34
C ASN A 240 -13.02 8.85 7.84
N ALA A 241 -11.93 8.73 7.07
CA ALA A 241 -11.99 8.93 5.62
C ALA A 241 -12.87 7.88 4.93
N LEU A 242 -12.76 6.61 5.33
CA LEU A 242 -13.54 5.52 4.75
C LEU A 242 -14.97 5.46 5.27
N ASP A 243 -15.22 5.91 6.49
CA ASP A 243 -16.58 6.16 6.97
C ASP A 243 -17.28 7.19 6.08
N MET A 244 -16.63 8.32 5.83
CA MET A 244 -17.14 9.34 4.94
C MET A 244 -17.33 8.85 3.50
N GLU A 245 -16.47 7.96 3.00
CA GLU A 245 -16.66 7.34 1.69
C GLU A 245 -17.92 6.44 1.65
N ALA A 246 -18.11 5.60 2.67
CA ALA A 246 -19.33 4.80 2.81
C ALA A 246 -20.58 5.69 2.88
N TYR A 247 -20.49 6.86 3.53
CA TYR A 247 -21.58 7.82 3.57
C TYR A 247 -21.87 8.43 2.18
N ARG A 248 -20.83 8.73 1.38
CA ARG A 248 -21.01 9.21 -0.01
C ARG A 248 -21.70 8.17 -0.88
N GLU A 249 -21.31 6.90 -0.78
CA GLU A 249 -21.95 5.81 -1.52
C GLU A 249 -23.42 5.64 -1.16
N ALA A 250 -23.76 5.88 0.10
CA ALA A 250 -25.13 5.85 0.59
C ALA A 250 -25.94 7.14 0.31
N ASP A 251 -25.44 8.04 -0.54
CA ASP A 251 -26.06 9.34 -0.87
C ASP A 251 -26.34 10.22 0.39
N ILE A 252 -25.49 10.11 1.43
CA ILE A 252 -25.59 10.94 2.64
C ILE A 252 -24.92 12.29 2.40
N GLU A 253 -25.64 13.39 2.65
CA GLU A 253 -25.16 14.74 2.36
C GLU A 253 -24.50 15.42 3.57
N MET A 254 -24.76 14.96 4.80
CA MET A 254 -24.37 15.63 6.03
C MET A 254 -23.81 14.65 7.06
N VAL A 255 -22.74 15.05 7.74
CA VAL A 255 -22.14 14.32 8.86
C VAL A 255 -22.18 15.15 10.13
N ARG A 256 -22.18 14.48 11.28
CA ARG A 256 -22.05 15.10 12.59
C ARG A 256 -20.77 14.66 13.25
N PHE A 257 -20.04 15.61 13.82
CA PHE A 257 -18.85 15.33 14.63
C PHE A 257 -19.27 14.68 15.95
N CYS A 258 -18.57 13.61 16.32
CA CYS A 258 -18.76 12.84 17.55
C CYS A 258 -17.46 12.81 18.35
N ALA A 259 -17.39 13.64 19.40
CA ALA A 259 -16.32 13.52 20.37
C ALA A 259 -16.54 12.27 21.23
N VAL A 260 -15.45 11.66 21.69
CA VAL A 260 -15.55 10.66 22.77
C VAL A 260 -15.99 11.40 24.03
N HIS A 261 -16.85 10.79 24.85
CA HIS A 261 -17.27 11.38 26.12
C HIS A 261 -16.55 10.71 27.28
N ASP A 262 -15.23 10.92 27.35
CA ASP A 262 -14.42 10.48 28.48
C ASP A 262 -13.62 11.63 29.09
N MET A 263 -13.03 11.38 30.26
CA MET A 263 -12.23 12.37 31.00
C MET A 263 -10.93 12.76 30.27
N LYS A 264 -10.66 12.23 29.07
CA LYS A 264 -9.44 12.42 28.28
C LYS A 264 -9.71 13.12 26.94
N THR A 265 -10.93 13.56 26.70
CA THR A 265 -11.31 14.20 25.44
C THR A 265 -10.79 15.63 25.38
N SER A 266 -10.14 16.00 24.28
CA SER A 266 -9.51 17.31 24.16
C SER A 266 -10.54 18.45 24.11
N PRO A 267 -10.21 19.65 24.61
CA PRO A 267 -11.09 20.82 24.48
C PRO A 267 -11.45 21.16 23.03
N ILE A 268 -10.52 20.91 22.09
CA ILE A 268 -10.74 21.09 20.66
C ILE A 268 -11.90 20.18 20.21
N CYS A 269 -11.82 18.87 20.47
CA CYS A 269 -12.88 17.94 20.09
C CYS A 269 -14.21 18.24 20.78
N GLN A 270 -14.19 18.66 22.06
CA GLN A 270 -15.41 19.07 22.78
C GLN A 270 -16.09 20.27 22.11
N THR A 271 -15.32 21.21 21.57
CA THR A 271 -15.86 22.40 20.87
C THR A 271 -16.57 22.04 19.57
N HIS A 272 -16.05 21.05 18.86
CA HIS A 272 -16.65 20.56 17.62
C HIS A 272 -17.79 19.56 17.85
N ASP A 273 -17.99 19.08 19.07
CA ASP A 273 -18.93 18.02 19.34
C ASP A 273 -20.35 18.39 18.92
N HIS A 274 -21.02 17.44 18.26
CA HIS A 274 -22.34 17.57 17.68
C HIS A 274 -22.49 18.62 16.55
N SER A 275 -21.41 19.28 16.13
CA SER A 275 -21.44 20.13 14.94
C SER A 275 -21.79 19.30 13.70
N THR A 276 -22.67 19.85 12.86
CA THR A 276 -23.14 19.19 11.63
C THR A 276 -22.51 19.89 10.43
N ILE A 277 -21.88 19.11 9.56
CA ILE A 277 -21.00 19.57 8.49
C ILE A 277 -21.46 18.91 7.19
N PRO A 278 -21.66 19.67 6.11
CA PRO A 278 -21.87 19.10 4.78
C PRO A 278 -20.71 18.19 4.38
N LEU A 279 -21.00 16.99 3.88
CA LEU A 279 -19.99 15.97 3.59
C LEU A 279 -18.99 16.41 2.49
N ASP A 280 -19.41 17.29 1.60
CA ASP A 280 -18.57 17.94 0.58
C ASP A 280 -17.64 19.02 1.15
N LYS A 281 -17.94 19.54 2.34
CA LYS A 281 -17.14 20.52 3.10
C LYS A 281 -16.38 19.89 4.27
N ALA A 282 -16.48 18.58 4.46
CA ALA A 282 -15.77 17.85 5.49
C ALA A 282 -14.29 17.73 5.12
N VAL A 283 -13.42 18.37 5.90
CA VAL A 283 -11.97 18.38 5.72
C VAL A 283 -11.29 17.92 7.01
N GLN A 284 -10.66 16.75 6.93
CA GLN A 284 -9.95 16.14 8.06
C GLN A 284 -8.76 17.00 8.48
N GLY A 285 -8.55 17.12 9.79
CA GLY A 285 -7.55 18.02 10.36
C GLY A 285 -8.00 19.48 10.46
N VAL A 286 -9.20 19.82 9.98
CA VAL A 286 -9.74 21.19 10.03
C VAL A 286 -11.08 21.24 10.75
N ASN A 287 -12.09 20.52 10.25
CA ASN A 287 -13.44 20.54 10.83
C ASN A 287 -14.02 19.15 11.12
N VAL A 288 -13.38 18.09 10.66
CA VAL A 288 -13.70 16.70 11.00
C VAL A 288 -12.44 15.96 11.49
N PRO A 289 -12.58 14.87 12.27
CA PRO A 289 -11.45 14.13 12.83
C PRO A 289 -10.52 13.50 11.78
N PRO A 290 -9.25 13.24 12.14
CA PRO A 290 -8.57 13.63 13.38
C PRO A 290 -8.24 15.12 13.41
N LEU A 291 -8.49 15.80 14.54
CA LEU A 291 -8.11 17.21 14.72
C LEU A 291 -6.75 17.41 15.41
N HIS A 292 -6.20 16.36 16.02
CA HIS A 292 -4.95 16.42 16.77
C HIS A 292 -4.30 15.03 16.85
N PRO A 293 -3.02 14.93 17.24
CA PRO A 293 -2.40 13.63 17.51
C PRO A 293 -3.17 12.85 18.58
N ASN A 294 -3.29 11.53 18.39
CA ASN A 294 -4.11 10.66 19.25
C ASN A 294 -5.59 11.11 19.36
N CYS A 295 -6.14 11.74 18.32
CA CYS A 295 -7.57 11.94 18.24
C CYS A 295 -8.28 10.58 18.29
N ARG A 296 -9.43 10.57 18.95
CA ARG A 296 -10.32 9.40 19.07
C ARG A 296 -11.75 9.77 18.70
N SER A 297 -11.93 10.98 18.17
CA SER A 297 -13.23 11.48 17.74
C SER A 297 -13.54 10.91 16.37
N SER A 298 -14.81 10.89 16.01
CA SER A 298 -15.22 10.39 14.71
C SER A 298 -16.40 11.15 14.15
N THR A 299 -16.96 10.68 13.04
CA THR A 299 -18.17 11.24 12.44
C THR A 299 -19.30 10.24 12.45
N GLU A 300 -20.54 10.71 12.58
CA GLU A 300 -21.75 9.92 12.32
C GLU A 300 -22.53 10.51 11.13
N PRO A 301 -23.26 9.70 10.36
CA PRO A 301 -24.10 10.20 9.28
C PRO A 301 -25.37 10.84 9.84
N VAL A 302 -25.75 12.01 9.32
CA VAL A 302 -27.04 12.63 9.67
C VAL A 302 -28.11 12.13 8.73
N ILE A 303 -28.88 11.15 9.21
CA ILE A 303 -29.98 10.54 8.46
C ILE A 303 -31.31 11.14 8.92
N ASN A 304 -32.10 11.65 7.97
CA ASN A 304 -33.47 12.10 8.19
C ASN A 304 -34.42 11.39 7.20
N LYS A 305 -35.74 11.48 7.43
CA LYS A 305 -36.73 10.79 6.58
C LYS A 305 -36.65 11.17 5.09
N ALA A 306 -36.23 12.39 4.76
CA ALA A 306 -36.08 12.82 3.37
C ALA A 306 -34.83 12.20 2.71
N ILE A 307 -33.74 12.05 3.47
CA ILE A 307 -32.53 11.35 3.05
C ILE A 307 -32.81 9.84 2.94
N GLU A 308 -33.50 9.23 3.91
CA GLU A 308 -33.95 7.82 3.83
C GLU A 308 -34.81 7.56 2.58
N ALA A 309 -35.66 8.52 2.20
CA ALA A 309 -36.48 8.40 0.99
C ALA A 309 -35.67 8.55 -0.32
N LYS A 310 -34.53 9.24 -0.29
CA LYS A 310 -33.62 9.42 -1.44
C LYS A 310 -32.57 8.31 -1.55
N MET A 311 -32.23 7.66 -0.43
CA MET A 311 -31.33 6.50 -0.41
C MET A 311 -31.83 5.46 -1.41
N LYS A 312 -31.01 5.16 -2.42
CA LYS A 312 -31.39 4.26 -3.50
C LYS A 312 -31.57 2.85 -2.94
N ARG A 313 -32.81 2.34 -2.92
CA ARG A 313 -33.09 0.89 -2.82
C ARG A 313 -32.49 0.21 -4.04
N ARG A 314 -31.30 -0.36 -3.92
CA ARG A 314 -30.63 -1.07 -5.02
C ARG A 314 -29.81 -2.22 -4.50
N VAL A 315 -30.43 -3.26 -3.96
CA VAL A 315 -29.81 -4.58 -4.03
C VAL A 315 -30.81 -5.49 -4.70
N ARG A 316 -30.82 -5.47 -6.05
CA ARG A 316 -31.35 -6.62 -6.78
C ARG A 316 -30.27 -7.68 -6.73
N ASP A 317 -30.56 -8.79 -6.08
CA ASP A 317 -29.81 -10.03 -6.29
C ASP A 317 -29.70 -10.27 -7.82
N PRO A 318 -28.48 -10.36 -8.40
CA PRO A 318 -28.30 -10.47 -9.84
C PRO A 318 -28.89 -11.75 -10.44
N VAL A 319 -29.17 -12.76 -9.60
CA VAL A 319 -29.71 -14.06 -10.00
C VAL A 319 -31.21 -14.14 -9.74
N THR A 320 -31.69 -13.57 -8.63
CA THR A 320 -33.10 -13.72 -8.20
C THR A 320 -33.95 -12.47 -8.36
N GLY A 321 -33.34 -11.30 -8.57
CA GLY A 321 -34.03 -10.02 -8.78
C GLY A 321 -34.79 -9.48 -7.56
N LYS A 322 -34.59 -10.04 -6.36
CA LYS A 322 -35.26 -9.65 -5.11
C LYS A 322 -34.37 -8.77 -4.23
N ASP A 323 -35.00 -7.89 -3.45
CA ASP A 323 -34.35 -7.06 -2.45
C ASP A 323 -33.81 -7.94 -1.30
N LYS A 324 -32.48 -8.00 -1.13
CA LYS A 324 -31.87 -8.65 0.05
C LYS A 324 -31.69 -7.62 1.17
N ILE A 325 -32.62 -7.63 2.11
CA ILE A 325 -32.45 -6.95 3.40
C ILE A 325 -31.47 -7.77 4.24
N VAL A 326 -30.47 -7.13 4.84
CA VAL A 326 -29.61 -7.75 5.84
C VAL A 326 -30.52 -8.26 6.96
N SER A 327 -30.52 -9.57 7.22
CA SER A 327 -31.30 -10.15 8.31
C SER A 327 -30.89 -9.47 9.63
N ALA A 328 -31.86 -8.85 10.32
CA ALA A 328 -31.66 -8.06 11.53
C ALA A 328 -30.99 -8.82 12.70
N ASN A 329 -30.82 -10.15 12.58
CA ASN A 329 -30.21 -11.01 13.60
C ASN A 329 -28.79 -11.49 13.24
N GLN A 330 -28.15 -10.93 12.21
CA GLN A 330 -26.81 -11.33 11.77
C GLN A 330 -25.74 -10.36 12.29
N ASN A 331 -24.79 -10.84 13.11
CA ASN A 331 -23.65 -10.01 13.52
C ASN A 331 -22.73 -9.65 12.34
N TYR A 332 -22.01 -8.52 12.47
CA TYR A 332 -21.11 -7.97 11.44
C TYR A 332 -20.15 -9.00 10.85
N GLN A 333 -19.51 -9.83 11.69
CA GLN A 333 -18.55 -10.84 11.23
C GLN A 333 -19.20 -11.90 10.32
N LYS A 334 -20.39 -12.36 10.70
CA LYS A 334 -21.16 -13.30 9.88
C LYS A 334 -21.67 -12.60 8.61
N TRP A 335 -22.07 -11.33 8.69
CA TRP A 335 -22.52 -10.54 7.54
C TRP A 335 -21.40 -10.39 6.52
N LEU A 336 -20.21 -9.94 6.95
CA LEU A 336 -19.04 -9.76 6.10
C LEU A 336 -18.66 -11.06 5.38
N ARG A 337 -18.65 -12.19 6.09
CA ARG A 337 -18.40 -13.52 5.49
C ARG A 337 -19.42 -13.92 4.44
N ASN A 338 -20.68 -13.50 4.59
CA ASN A 338 -21.71 -13.77 3.59
C ASN A 338 -21.53 -12.88 2.36
N GLN A 339 -21.21 -11.59 2.55
CA GLN A 339 -20.88 -10.69 1.44
C GLN A 339 -19.73 -11.26 0.60
N GLN A 340 -18.66 -11.73 1.26
CA GLN A 340 -17.51 -12.38 0.63
C GLN A 340 -17.83 -13.72 -0.10
N LYS A 341 -18.95 -14.37 0.23
CA LYS A 341 -19.39 -15.59 -0.47
C LYS A 341 -20.25 -15.26 -1.69
N GLU A 342 -21.05 -14.20 -1.58
CA GLU A 342 -22.06 -13.83 -2.56
C GLU A 342 -21.47 -13.03 -3.73
N TYR A 343 -20.56 -12.10 -3.46
CA TYR A 343 -20.00 -11.18 -4.48
C TYR A 343 -18.58 -11.55 -4.94
N GLY A 344 -18.11 -12.76 -4.61
CA GLY A 344 -16.75 -13.25 -4.90
C GLY A 344 -15.77 -13.02 -3.75
N LYS A 345 -14.59 -13.66 -3.85
CA LYS A 345 -13.57 -13.74 -2.78
C LYS A 345 -12.86 -12.40 -2.48
N ASP A 346 -13.57 -11.29 -2.28
CA ASP A 346 -12.94 -10.07 -1.78
C ASP A 346 -12.65 -10.19 -0.28
N THR A 347 -11.60 -10.96 0.01
CA THR A 347 -11.01 -11.07 1.35
C THR A 347 -10.13 -9.84 1.59
N VAL A 348 -9.91 -9.49 2.86
CA VAL A 348 -8.94 -8.46 3.28
C VAL A 348 -7.59 -8.64 2.56
N GLU A 349 -7.17 -9.89 2.36
CA GLU A 349 -5.91 -10.22 1.67
C GLU A 349 -5.91 -9.85 0.17
N ILE A 350 -7.04 -10.03 -0.52
CA ILE A 350 -7.17 -9.62 -1.91
C ILE A 350 -7.22 -8.09 -2.01
N PHE A 351 -7.95 -7.44 -1.11
CA PHE A 351 -7.96 -5.99 -1.02
C PHE A 351 -6.55 -5.42 -0.77
N ARG A 352 -5.80 -5.98 0.19
CA ARG A 352 -4.37 -5.66 0.42
C ARG A 352 -3.56 -5.77 -0.85
N LYS A 353 -3.69 -6.87 -1.61
CA LYS A 353 -2.97 -7.03 -2.88
C LYS A 353 -3.34 -5.96 -3.89
N LYS A 354 -4.62 -5.59 -4.00
CA LYS A 354 -5.06 -4.54 -4.92
C LYS A 354 -4.47 -3.18 -4.55
N VAL A 355 -4.52 -2.80 -3.27
CA VAL A 355 -3.96 -1.51 -2.80
C VAL A 355 -2.45 -1.48 -2.98
N LEU A 356 -1.73 -2.50 -2.49
CA LEU A 356 -0.26 -2.56 -2.59
C LEU A 356 0.26 -2.56 -4.04
N ASN A 357 -0.52 -3.09 -4.99
CA ASN A 357 -0.16 -3.13 -6.40
C ASN A 357 -0.82 -2.02 -7.23
N ALA A 358 -1.59 -1.11 -6.63
CA ALA A 358 -2.42 -0.14 -7.35
C ALA A 358 -1.65 0.62 -8.44
N LYS A 359 -0.44 1.11 -8.14
CA LYS A 359 0.43 1.77 -9.12
C LYS A 359 0.82 0.86 -10.29
N LYS A 360 1.37 -0.32 -10.00
CA LYS A 360 1.83 -1.27 -11.04
C LYS A 360 0.67 -1.75 -11.91
N ASP A 361 -0.47 -1.96 -11.27
CA ASP A 361 -1.69 -2.37 -11.94
C ASP A 361 -2.24 -1.25 -12.81
N ARG A 362 -2.13 0.02 -12.39
CA ARG A 362 -2.54 1.17 -13.21
C ARG A 362 -1.72 1.24 -14.48
N GLU A 363 -0.41 1.08 -14.35
CA GLU A 363 0.49 1.02 -15.50
C GLU A 363 0.12 -0.17 -16.40
N GLN A 364 -0.23 -1.33 -15.83
CA GLN A 364 -0.70 -2.48 -16.59
C GLN A 364 -2.02 -2.21 -17.31
N PHE A 365 -3.01 -1.64 -16.62
CA PHE A 365 -4.30 -1.27 -17.17
C PHE A 365 -4.16 -0.29 -18.34
N ASN A 366 -3.34 0.75 -18.18
CA ASN A 366 -3.08 1.73 -19.23
C ASN A 366 -2.41 1.09 -20.46
N ARG A 367 -1.44 0.18 -20.25
CA ARG A 367 -0.83 -0.60 -21.34
C ARG A 367 -1.84 -1.48 -22.06
N TYR A 368 -2.71 -2.16 -21.31
CA TYR A 368 -3.75 -3.01 -21.89
C TYR A 368 -4.75 -2.19 -22.68
N LYS A 369 -5.15 -1.02 -22.15
CA LYS A 369 -6.02 -0.05 -22.82
C LYS A 369 -5.44 0.46 -24.12
N SER A 370 -4.14 0.75 -24.18
CA SER A 370 -3.49 1.20 -25.42
C SER A 370 -3.38 0.12 -26.50
N VAL A 371 -3.37 -1.16 -26.11
CA VAL A 371 -3.20 -2.29 -27.05
C VAL A 371 -4.54 -2.88 -27.48
N ILE A 372 -5.40 -3.24 -26.53
CA ILE A 372 -6.67 -3.94 -26.78
C ILE A 372 -7.78 -2.96 -27.15
N GLY A 373 -7.70 -1.70 -26.69
CA GLY A 373 -8.80 -0.75 -26.82
C GLY A 373 -9.96 -1.07 -25.87
N GLY A 374 -11.19 -0.74 -26.28
CA GLY A 374 -12.39 -0.79 -25.43
C GLY A 374 -13.35 -1.96 -25.66
N ILE A 375 -13.04 -2.90 -26.56
CA ILE A 375 -14.02 -3.93 -26.97
C ILE A 375 -14.17 -5.05 -25.93
N GLU A 376 -13.14 -5.34 -25.13
CA GLU A 376 -13.15 -6.40 -24.09
C GLU A 376 -12.36 -6.03 -22.81
N LEU A 377 -11.88 -4.78 -22.70
CA LEU A 377 -11.21 -4.32 -21.50
C LEU A 377 -12.26 -3.93 -20.44
N PRO A 378 -12.06 -4.28 -19.15
CA PRO A 378 -12.88 -3.76 -18.07
C PRO A 378 -13.00 -2.23 -18.12
N GLU A 379 -14.22 -1.72 -17.98
CA GLU A 379 -14.54 -0.29 -18.14
C GLU A 379 -13.78 0.61 -17.15
N THR A 380 -13.55 0.09 -15.94
CA THR A 380 -12.90 0.81 -14.84
C THR A 380 -11.68 0.05 -14.36
N PHE A 381 -10.78 0.80 -13.71
CA PHE A 381 -9.59 0.21 -13.08
C PHE A 381 -9.95 -0.78 -11.97
N ALA A 382 -10.96 -0.47 -11.14
CA ALA A 382 -11.44 -1.36 -10.09
C ALA A 382 -11.88 -2.71 -10.68
N LYS A 383 -12.72 -2.69 -11.75
CA LYS A 383 -13.13 -3.91 -12.46
C LYS A 383 -11.94 -4.69 -13.05
N PHE A 384 -10.89 -3.99 -13.51
CA PHE A 384 -9.66 -4.64 -13.99
C PHE A 384 -8.90 -5.36 -12.87
N GLN A 385 -8.80 -4.76 -11.68
CA GLN A 385 -8.19 -5.43 -10.52
C GLN A 385 -9.06 -6.59 -10.01
N ASP A 386 -10.38 -6.45 -10.02
CA ASP A 386 -11.32 -7.53 -9.67
C ASP A 386 -11.11 -8.73 -10.58
N LEU A 387 -11.10 -8.51 -11.90
CA LEU A 387 -10.78 -9.56 -12.87
C LEU A 387 -9.44 -10.23 -12.55
N LYS A 388 -8.39 -9.44 -12.28
CA LYS A 388 -7.03 -9.93 -12.04
C LYS A 388 -6.89 -10.79 -10.78
N TYR A 389 -7.56 -10.43 -9.69
CA TYR A 389 -7.34 -11.05 -8.38
C TYR A 389 -8.46 -12.01 -7.95
N ASN A 390 -9.66 -11.87 -8.50
CA ASN A 390 -10.82 -12.71 -8.18
C ASN A 390 -11.16 -13.70 -9.30
N ASP A 391 -10.89 -13.38 -10.57
CA ASP A 391 -11.22 -14.25 -11.71
C ASP A 391 -9.99 -14.80 -12.44
N GLY A 392 -9.50 -15.94 -11.98
CA GLY A 392 -8.32 -16.58 -12.56
C GLY A 392 -8.51 -17.09 -13.99
N LYS A 393 -9.74 -17.30 -14.48
CA LYS A 393 -10.02 -17.75 -15.85
C LYS A 393 -10.07 -16.56 -16.78
N ASP A 394 -10.90 -15.56 -16.45
CA ASP A 394 -11.09 -14.40 -17.31
C ASP A 394 -9.84 -13.52 -17.33
N TRP A 395 -9.06 -13.49 -16.25
CA TRP A 395 -7.74 -12.86 -16.27
C TRP A 395 -6.75 -13.55 -17.22
N LYS A 396 -6.81 -14.89 -17.34
CA LYS A 396 -5.99 -15.61 -18.34
C LYS A 396 -6.43 -15.23 -19.74
N ASP A 397 -7.73 -15.18 -19.99
CA ASP A 397 -8.30 -14.81 -21.29
C ASP A 397 -7.93 -13.36 -21.66
N LEU A 398 -7.98 -12.40 -20.73
CA LEU A 398 -7.54 -11.02 -20.98
C LEU A 398 -6.03 -10.91 -21.27
N LYS A 399 -5.18 -11.68 -20.57
CA LYS A 399 -3.73 -11.75 -20.87
C LYS A 399 -3.46 -12.33 -22.26
N LEU A 400 -4.23 -13.35 -22.63
CA LEU A 400 -4.17 -14.00 -23.93
C LEU A 400 -4.55 -13.00 -25.02
N LEU A 401 -5.68 -12.29 -24.85
CA LEU A 401 -6.12 -11.21 -25.73
C LEU A 401 -5.05 -10.13 -25.90
N TYR A 402 -4.50 -9.60 -24.80
CA TYR A 402 -3.40 -8.63 -24.83
C TYR A 402 -2.25 -9.11 -25.71
N LYS A 403 -1.79 -10.35 -25.49
CA LYS A 403 -0.67 -10.95 -26.23
C LYS A 403 -1.00 -11.10 -27.71
N ALA A 404 -2.21 -11.55 -28.04
CA ALA A 404 -2.65 -11.70 -29.42
C ALA A 404 -2.69 -10.36 -30.14
N THR A 405 -3.34 -9.34 -29.56
CA THR A 405 -3.44 -8.00 -30.15
C THR A 405 -2.07 -7.35 -30.32
N ASN A 406 -1.20 -7.45 -29.32
CA ASN A 406 0.16 -6.92 -29.40
C ASN A 406 1.01 -7.58 -30.52
N ASN A 407 0.72 -8.84 -30.87
CA ASN A 407 1.42 -9.57 -31.92
C ASN A 407 0.71 -9.53 -33.29
N GLY A 408 -0.45 -8.86 -33.39
CA GLY A 408 -1.29 -8.87 -34.61
C GLY A 408 -2.02 -10.19 -34.86
N TRP A 409 -2.18 -11.05 -33.86
CA TRP A 409 -2.89 -12.33 -33.94
C TRP A 409 -4.39 -12.16 -33.65
N ILE A 410 -5.00 -11.17 -34.29
CA ILE A 410 -6.44 -10.91 -34.18
C ILE A 410 -7.12 -11.29 -35.49
N LEU A 411 -8.31 -11.88 -35.42
CA LEU A 411 -9.04 -12.26 -36.62
C LEU A 411 -9.46 -10.99 -37.40
N HIS A 412 -8.88 -10.75 -38.57
CA HIS A 412 -9.14 -9.53 -39.36
C HIS A 412 -10.47 -9.54 -40.14
N LYS A 413 -11.18 -10.68 -40.18
CA LYS A 413 -12.47 -10.81 -40.88
C LYS A 413 -13.48 -11.58 -40.06
N HIS A 414 -14.71 -11.08 -40.06
CA HIS A 414 -15.84 -11.79 -39.50
C HIS A 414 -16.08 -13.12 -40.26
N LEU A 415 -16.30 -14.21 -39.52
CA LEU A 415 -16.59 -15.53 -40.08
C LEU A 415 -17.99 -15.99 -39.67
N ASP A 416 -18.91 -15.99 -40.64
CA ASP A 416 -20.18 -16.71 -40.55
C ASP A 416 -19.89 -18.20 -40.72
N TYR A 417 -20.01 -18.98 -39.65
CA TYR A 417 -19.85 -20.42 -39.70
C TYR A 417 -21.19 -21.11 -39.44
N VAL A 418 -21.45 -22.23 -40.12
CA VAL A 418 -22.63 -23.07 -39.89
C VAL A 418 -22.14 -24.48 -39.59
N TRP A 419 -22.58 -25.03 -38.47
CA TRP A 419 -22.21 -26.38 -38.03
C TRP A 419 -23.48 -27.16 -37.68
N GLN A 420 -23.73 -28.28 -38.39
CA GLN A 420 -24.92 -29.11 -38.18
C GLN A 420 -26.26 -28.34 -38.23
N GLY A 421 -26.34 -27.31 -39.08
CA GLY A 421 -27.55 -26.49 -39.24
C GLY A 421 -27.69 -25.32 -38.26
N GLU A 422 -26.84 -25.25 -37.24
CA GLU A 422 -26.77 -24.09 -36.34
C GLU A 422 -25.79 -23.05 -36.88
N GLN A 423 -26.27 -21.82 -37.08
CA GLN A 423 -25.38 -20.69 -37.33
C GLN A 423 -24.66 -20.33 -36.03
N GLY A 424 -23.35 -20.16 -36.13
CA GLY A 424 -22.62 -19.47 -35.09
C GLY A 424 -21.64 -18.49 -35.68
N PHE A 425 -21.25 -17.54 -34.85
CA PHE A 425 -20.62 -16.31 -35.27
C PHE A 425 -19.28 -16.18 -34.57
N ILE A 426 -18.19 -15.98 -35.34
CA ILE A 426 -16.89 -15.58 -34.77
C ILE A 426 -16.63 -14.10 -35.07
N PRO A 427 -16.66 -13.20 -34.08
CA PRO A 427 -16.48 -11.77 -34.31
C PRO A 427 -15.13 -11.41 -34.93
N THR A 428 -15.10 -10.34 -35.73
CA THR A 428 -13.84 -9.67 -36.10
C THR A 428 -13.14 -9.20 -34.83
N GLY A 429 -11.82 -9.31 -34.77
CA GLY A 429 -11.02 -8.94 -33.61
C GLY A 429 -10.83 -10.07 -32.60
N ALA A 430 -11.48 -11.23 -32.79
CA ALA A 430 -11.29 -12.39 -31.94
C ALA A 430 -9.82 -12.82 -31.87
N ALA A 431 -9.35 -13.08 -30.65
CA ALA A 431 -7.95 -13.41 -30.40
C ALA A 431 -7.62 -14.84 -30.86
N LEU A 432 -6.56 -15.01 -31.66
CA LEU A 432 -6.12 -16.30 -32.18
C LEU A 432 -5.09 -16.94 -31.24
N MET A 433 -5.53 -17.94 -30.47
CA MET A 433 -4.73 -18.63 -29.45
C MET A 433 -4.02 -19.88 -29.96
N ASN A 434 -2.86 -20.20 -29.40
CA ASN A 434 -2.06 -21.37 -29.81
C ASN A 434 -1.80 -21.39 -31.32
N THR A 435 -1.29 -20.26 -31.85
CA THR A 435 -1.00 -20.13 -33.27
C THR A 435 0.17 -21.04 -33.67
N HIS A 436 -0.04 -21.93 -34.64
CA HIS A 436 0.97 -22.83 -35.17
C HIS A 436 1.10 -22.67 -36.69
N ILE A 437 2.34 -22.78 -37.20
CA ILE A 437 2.63 -22.82 -38.63
C ILE A 437 2.53 -24.28 -39.10
N ILE A 438 1.69 -24.53 -40.10
CA ILE A 438 1.43 -25.90 -40.62
C ILE A 438 2.23 -26.16 -41.90
N ALA A 439 2.50 -25.12 -42.69
CA ALA A 439 3.26 -25.21 -43.94
C ALA A 439 3.74 -23.83 -44.39
N GLY A 440 4.83 -23.76 -45.15
CA GLY A 440 5.40 -22.53 -45.70
C GLY A 440 6.46 -21.92 -44.80
N LYS A 441 6.66 -20.60 -44.90
CA LYS A 441 7.67 -19.87 -44.10
C LYS A 441 7.58 -20.22 -42.62
N GLY A 442 8.67 -20.74 -42.05
CA GLY A 442 8.75 -21.17 -40.66
C GLY A 442 8.26 -22.59 -40.37
N SER A 443 8.08 -23.43 -41.39
CA SER A 443 7.82 -24.87 -41.27
C SER A 443 8.68 -25.66 -42.26
N ASP A 444 8.97 -26.91 -41.92
CA ASP A 444 9.60 -27.94 -42.75
C ASP A 444 8.69 -28.41 -43.92
N LYS A 445 7.39 -28.13 -43.86
CA LYS A 445 6.42 -28.54 -44.87
C LYS A 445 6.21 -27.47 -45.92
N THR A 446 6.26 -27.86 -47.19
CA THR A 446 6.05 -26.93 -48.32
C THR A 446 4.59 -26.46 -48.42
N LEU A 447 4.40 -25.15 -48.67
CA LEU A 447 3.08 -24.57 -48.86
C LEU A 447 2.64 -24.67 -50.33
N ARG A 448 1.88 -25.71 -50.66
CA ARG A 448 1.37 -25.94 -52.04
C ARG A 448 0.56 -24.77 -52.61
N ALA A 449 -0.06 -23.96 -51.76
CA ALA A 449 -0.88 -22.82 -52.18
C ALA A 449 -0.08 -21.53 -52.42
N ALA A 450 1.23 -21.49 -52.13
CA ALA A 450 2.01 -20.26 -52.08
C ALA A 450 2.05 -19.51 -53.42
N LYS A 451 2.20 -20.22 -54.55
CA LYS A 451 2.16 -19.61 -55.89
C LYS A 451 0.84 -18.89 -56.17
N ARG A 452 -0.29 -19.57 -55.96
CA ARG A 452 -1.64 -18.99 -56.12
C ARG A 452 -1.84 -17.77 -55.21
N LEU A 453 -1.35 -17.83 -53.97
CA LEU A 453 -1.50 -16.72 -53.02
C LEU A 453 -0.68 -15.51 -53.41
N SER A 454 0.57 -15.71 -53.84
CA SER A 454 1.45 -14.67 -54.38
C SER A 454 0.86 -13.99 -55.62
N GLU A 455 0.32 -14.76 -56.57
CA GLU A 455 -0.34 -14.23 -57.76
C GLU A 455 -1.61 -13.41 -57.43
N LYS A 456 -2.38 -13.85 -56.43
CA LYS A 456 -3.66 -13.22 -56.08
C LYS A 456 -3.53 -12.01 -55.14
N TYR A 457 -2.63 -12.07 -54.16
CA TYR A 457 -2.52 -11.08 -53.08
C TYR A 457 -1.16 -10.37 -53.04
N GLY A 458 -0.22 -10.74 -53.93
CA GLY A 458 1.13 -10.19 -53.97
C GLY A 458 2.11 -10.87 -52.99
N GLY A 459 3.34 -10.37 -52.94
CA GLY A 459 4.39 -10.87 -52.06
C GLY A 459 5.15 -12.09 -52.59
N ASN A 460 6.34 -12.36 -52.03
CA ASN A 460 7.19 -13.49 -52.45
C ASN A 460 6.58 -14.82 -51.98
N ILE A 461 6.56 -15.83 -52.86
CA ILE A 461 6.07 -17.20 -52.61
C ILE A 461 6.68 -17.78 -51.31
N ASP A 462 7.97 -17.55 -51.07
CA ASP A 462 8.69 -18.08 -49.90
C ASP A 462 8.33 -17.36 -48.58
N ASN A 463 7.61 -16.24 -48.67
CA ASN A 463 7.17 -15.47 -47.50
C ASN A 463 5.79 -15.87 -46.98
N TRP A 464 5.06 -16.73 -47.70
CA TRP A 464 3.74 -17.18 -47.29
C TRP A 464 3.81 -18.31 -46.28
N SER A 465 2.93 -18.25 -45.28
CA SER A 465 2.74 -19.33 -44.31
C SER A 465 1.26 -19.70 -44.19
N LYS A 466 0.97 -20.98 -43.95
CA LYS A 466 -0.36 -21.43 -43.54
C LYS A 466 -0.34 -21.66 -42.05
N LYS A 467 -1.25 -21.02 -41.33
CA LYS A 467 -1.34 -21.09 -39.89
C LYS A 467 -2.68 -21.66 -39.44
N VAL A 468 -2.69 -22.13 -38.20
CA VAL A 468 -3.89 -22.51 -37.44
C VAL A 468 -3.81 -21.90 -36.06
N ALA A 469 -4.95 -21.52 -35.51
CA ALA A 469 -5.10 -21.15 -34.12
C ALA A 469 -6.50 -21.51 -33.65
N LYS A 470 -6.65 -21.50 -32.33
CA LYS A 470 -7.92 -21.67 -31.63
C LYS A 470 -8.56 -20.32 -31.37
N VAL A 471 -9.85 -20.21 -31.62
CA VAL A 471 -10.70 -19.12 -31.13
C VAL A 471 -11.68 -19.70 -30.13
N THR A 472 -11.71 -19.16 -28.92
CA THR A 472 -12.62 -19.63 -27.86
C THR A 472 -13.76 -18.62 -27.70
N SER A 473 -14.98 -19.13 -27.68
CA SER A 473 -16.21 -18.40 -27.34
C SER A 473 -16.75 -18.90 -26.00
N ASP A 474 -17.88 -18.37 -25.55
CA ASP A 474 -18.53 -18.81 -24.31
C ASP A 474 -18.94 -20.29 -24.35
N LYS A 475 -19.34 -20.78 -25.52
CA LYS A 475 -19.87 -22.15 -25.70
C LYS A 475 -18.91 -23.10 -26.42
N TYR A 476 -18.03 -22.58 -27.27
CA TYR A 476 -17.28 -23.40 -28.24
C TYR A 476 -15.83 -22.96 -28.40
N ILE A 477 -14.98 -23.90 -28.80
CA ILE A 477 -13.61 -23.67 -29.26
C ILE A 477 -13.55 -24.02 -30.76
N PHE A 478 -13.09 -23.08 -31.58
CA PHE A 478 -12.94 -23.22 -33.03
C PHE A 478 -11.48 -23.34 -33.43
N ASP A 479 -11.14 -24.29 -34.30
CA ASP A 479 -9.85 -24.28 -34.99
C ASP A 479 -10.00 -23.47 -36.29
N VAL A 480 -9.36 -22.30 -36.33
CA VAL A 480 -9.36 -21.37 -37.46
C VAL A 480 -8.03 -21.47 -38.19
N HIS A 481 -8.08 -21.68 -39.49
CA HIS A 481 -6.92 -21.70 -40.37
C HIS A 481 -6.92 -20.48 -41.28
N TRP A 482 -5.75 -19.93 -41.56
CA TRP A 482 -5.58 -18.84 -42.53
C TRP A 482 -4.23 -18.95 -43.24
N TYR A 483 -4.06 -18.16 -44.29
CA TYR A 483 -2.77 -17.89 -44.89
C TYR A 483 -2.27 -16.53 -44.42
N GLU A 484 -0.99 -16.41 -44.10
CA GLU A 484 -0.40 -15.17 -43.60
C GLU A 484 0.79 -14.74 -44.46
N HIS A 485 0.81 -13.44 -44.76
CA HIS A 485 1.93 -12.71 -45.36
C HIS A 485 2.04 -11.34 -44.70
N ASP A 486 3.24 -10.90 -44.31
CA ASP A 486 3.49 -9.63 -43.60
C ASP A 486 2.51 -9.33 -42.46
N LYS A 487 2.24 -10.34 -41.61
CA LYS A 487 1.30 -10.28 -40.48
C LYS A 487 -0.18 -10.04 -40.86
N HIS A 488 -0.53 -10.01 -42.13
CA HIS A 488 -1.91 -9.90 -42.60
C HIS A 488 -2.50 -11.28 -42.85
N GLN A 489 -3.77 -11.45 -42.46
CA GLN A 489 -4.49 -12.72 -42.59
C GLN A 489 -5.33 -12.76 -43.86
N TYR A 490 -5.20 -13.85 -44.59
CA TYR A 490 -5.88 -14.09 -45.86
C TYR A 490 -6.65 -15.41 -45.81
N GLU A 491 -7.83 -15.39 -46.41
CA GLU A 491 -8.73 -16.54 -46.55
C GLU A 491 -8.92 -17.33 -45.23
N PRO A 492 -9.30 -16.67 -44.11
CA PRO A 492 -9.55 -17.36 -42.86
C PRO A 492 -10.74 -18.32 -43.00
N LYS A 493 -10.67 -19.48 -42.33
CA LYS A 493 -11.74 -20.49 -42.34
C LYS A 493 -11.75 -21.33 -41.08
N VAL A 494 -12.94 -21.70 -40.62
CA VAL A 494 -13.12 -22.68 -39.55
C VAL A 494 -12.93 -24.09 -40.10
N LYS A 495 -12.17 -24.93 -39.37
CA LYS A 495 -11.96 -26.34 -39.72
C LYS A 495 -12.58 -27.31 -38.72
N LEU A 496 -12.59 -26.97 -37.44
CA LEU A 496 -13.16 -27.80 -36.38
C LEU A 496 -13.88 -26.92 -35.35
N ARG A 497 -14.91 -27.47 -34.72
CA ARG A 497 -15.62 -26.94 -33.55
C ARG A 497 -15.59 -28.00 -32.45
N LYS A 498 -15.35 -27.60 -31.21
CA LYS A 498 -15.50 -28.42 -30.01
C LYS A 498 -16.30 -27.64 -28.97
N ASP A 499 -17.10 -28.34 -28.18
CA ASP A 499 -17.78 -27.71 -27.04
C ASP A 499 -16.76 -27.32 -25.96
N ARG A 500 -17.01 -26.20 -25.29
CA ARG A 500 -16.18 -25.72 -24.19
C ARG A 500 -16.74 -26.36 -22.91
N ASP A 501 -16.02 -27.34 -22.38
CA ASP A 501 -16.36 -28.02 -21.11
C ASP A 501 -16.47 -27.05 -19.92
#